data_AF-A0AAV3BNQ8-F1
#
_entry.id   AF-A0AAV3BNQ8-F1
#
_cell.length_a   1.000
_cell.length_b   1.000
_cell.length_c   1.000
_cell.angle_alpha   90.00
_cell.angle_beta   90.00
_cell.angle_gamma   90.00
#
_symmetry.space_group_name_H-M   'P 1'
#
loop_
_entity.id
_entity.type
_entity.pdbx_description
1 polymer ?
#
loop_
_entity_poly.entity_id
_entity_poly.type
_entity_poly.pdbx_seq_one_letter_code
_entity_poly.pdbx_strand_id
1 'polypeptide(L)'
;MRLATLSIILSVIAVILAFINVSIKYDKYLDYSSFKKNNTDDEEDDDTFQKAIIFIGNEKIEIDVDYCYIDDSTTRIESKDGKVYLTDIKNVVLISDKKEIF
;
A
#
# COMPACT_ATOMS: atom_id res chain seq x y z
N MET A 1 -45.47 7.47 -25.43
CA MET A 1 -45.01 6.46 -24.44
C MET A 1 -43.86 5.58 -24.94
N ARG A 2 -43.87 5.06 -26.18
CA ARG A 2 -42.80 4.15 -26.67
C ARG A 2 -41.41 4.78 -26.88
N LEU A 3 -41.32 6.08 -27.16
CA LEU A 3 -40.03 6.77 -27.35
C LEU A 3 -39.29 6.99 -26.02
N ALA A 4 -40.03 7.35 -24.96
CA ALA A 4 -39.47 7.57 -23.63
C ALA A 4 -38.92 6.26 -23.03
N THR A 5 -39.62 5.14 -23.24
CA THR A 5 -39.15 3.82 -22.80
C THR A 5 -37.87 3.38 -23.53
N LEU A 6 -37.72 3.70 -24.83
CA LEU A 6 -36.48 3.43 -25.58
C LEU A 6 -35.31 4.29 -25.09
N SER A 7 -35.55 5.57 -24.80
CA SER A 7 -34.53 6.48 -24.25
C SER A 7 -34.01 6.01 -22.89
N ILE A 8 -34.89 5.48 -22.03
CA ILE A 8 -34.49 4.96 -20.72
C ILE A 8 -33.62 3.71 -20.89
N ILE A 9 -34.01 2.78 -21.77
CA ILE A 9 -33.23 1.57 -22.04
C ILE A 9 -31.82 1.91 -22.56
N LEU A 10 -31.71 2.86 -23.48
CA LEU A 10 -30.41 3.31 -23.99
C LEU A 10 -29.55 3.97 -22.91
N SER A 11 -30.16 4.76 -22.02
CA SER A 11 -29.44 5.38 -20.89
C SER A 11 -28.88 4.33 -19.92
N VAL A 12 -29.63 3.26 -19.64
CA VAL A 12 -29.18 2.19 -18.74
C VAL A 12 -28.01 1.42 -19.34
N ILE A 13 -28.06 1.12 -20.64
CA ILE A 13 -26.97 0.42 -21.35
C ILE A 13 -25.68 1.25 -21.33
N ALA A 14 -25.77 2.57 -21.54
CA ALA A 14 -24.61 3.46 -21.51
C ALA A 14 -23.92 3.47 -20.13
N VAL A 15 -24.70 3.46 -19.05
CA VAL A 15 -24.18 3.41 -17.68
C VAL A 15 -23.43 2.08 -17.43
N ILE A 16 -24.00 0.95 -17.84
CA ILE A 16 -23.36 -0.36 -17.69
C ILE A 16 -22.01 -0.41 -18.45
N LEU A 17 -21.96 0.12 -19.66
CA LEU A 17 -20.73 0.18 -20.46
C LEU A 17 -19.65 1.07 -19.80
N ALA A 18 -20.06 2.18 -19.17
CA ALA A 18 -19.13 3.04 -18.44
C ALA A 18 -18.52 2.31 -17.24
N PHE A 19 -19.31 1.55 -16.48
CA PHE A 19 -18.81 0.75 -15.36
C PHE A 19 -17.84 -0.35 -15.82
N ILE A 20 -18.14 -1.06 -16.90
CA ILE A 20 -17.24 -2.09 -17.44
C ILE A 20 -15.89 -1.49 -17.86
N ASN A 21 -15.90 -0.34 -18.55
CA ASN A 21 -14.65 0.34 -18.94
C ASN A 21 -13.83 0.80 -17.73
N VAL A 22 -14.49 1.30 -16.67
CA VAL A 22 -13.82 1.65 -15.41
C VAL A 22 -13.23 0.40 -14.77
N SER A 23 -13.98 -0.69 -14.64
CA SER A 23 -13.50 -1.95 -14.06
C SER A 23 -12.30 -2.52 -14.82
N ILE A 24 -12.30 -2.55 -16.16
CA ILE A 24 -11.17 -3.02 -16.96
C ILE A 24 -9.93 -2.14 -16.75
N LYS A 25 -10.11 -0.81 -16.64
CA LYS A 25 -9.00 0.12 -16.38
C LYS A 25 -8.43 -0.05 -14.97
N TYR A 26 -9.29 -0.31 -13.98
CA TYR A 26 -8.88 -0.61 -12.61
C TYR A 26 -8.17 -1.96 -12.51
N ASP A 27 -8.66 -3.00 -13.20
CA ASP A 27 -8.04 -4.33 -13.23
C ASP A 27 -6.65 -4.28 -13.85
N LYS A 28 -6.49 -3.57 -14.97
CA LYS A 28 -5.19 -3.33 -15.60
C LYS A 28 -4.25 -2.50 -14.72
N TYR A 29 -4.79 -1.59 -13.90
CA TYR A 29 -4.00 -0.83 -12.94
C TYR A 29 -3.54 -1.70 -11.76
N LEU A 30 -4.42 -2.59 -11.27
CA LEU A 30 -4.09 -3.57 -10.24
C LEU A 30 -3.03 -4.57 -10.72
N ASP A 31 -3.17 -5.08 -11.94
CA ASP A 31 -2.20 -6.00 -12.56
C ASP A 31 -0.83 -5.35 -12.81
N TYR A 32 -0.82 -4.08 -13.24
CA TYR A 32 0.44 -3.33 -13.36
C TYR A 32 1.08 -3.04 -11.99
N SER A 33 0.27 -2.81 -10.96
CA SER A 33 0.76 -2.59 -9.58
C SER A 33 1.29 -3.87 -8.94
N SER A 34 0.71 -5.04 -9.25
CA SER A 34 1.20 -6.33 -8.80
C SER A 34 2.45 -6.76 -9.58
N PHE A 35 2.55 -6.42 -10.86
CA PHE A 35 3.72 -6.74 -11.69
C PHE A 35 4.97 -5.90 -11.32
N LYS A 36 4.78 -4.65 -10.87
CA LYS A 36 5.89 -3.84 -10.34
C LYS A 36 6.42 -4.34 -8.99
N LYS A 37 5.71 -5.24 -8.31
CA LYS A 37 6.13 -5.82 -7.02
C LYS A 37 7.13 -6.99 -7.16
N ASN A 38 7.37 -7.50 -8.38
CA ASN A 38 8.18 -8.72 -8.61
C ASN A 38 9.42 -8.53 -9.51
N ASN A 39 9.97 -7.32 -9.63
CA ASN A 39 11.22 -7.11 -10.40
C ASN A 39 12.24 -6.24 -9.64
N THR A 40 12.57 -6.67 -8.43
CA THR A 40 13.86 -6.37 -7.80
C THR A 40 14.34 -7.68 -7.20
N ASP A 41 14.89 -8.53 -8.07
CA ASP A 41 15.89 -9.54 -7.74
C ASP A 41 17.15 -8.79 -7.31
N ASP A 42 17.14 -8.22 -6.10
CA ASP A 42 18.35 -7.84 -5.41
C ASP A 42 18.36 -8.62 -4.10
N GLU A 43 19.39 -9.44 -3.94
CA GLU A 43 19.71 -10.18 -2.72
C GLU A 43 19.97 -9.18 -1.58
N GLU A 44 18.92 -8.63 -0.99
CA GLU A 44 19.02 -7.89 0.26
C GLU A 44 18.40 -8.73 1.36
N ASP A 45 19.25 -9.03 2.35
CA ASP A 45 18.87 -9.57 3.64
C ASP A 45 17.46 -9.12 4.01
N ASP A 46 16.53 -10.07 4.04
CA ASP A 46 15.12 -9.84 4.40
C ASP A 46 15.08 -9.46 5.89
N ASP A 47 15.50 -8.23 6.20
CA ASP A 47 15.53 -7.65 7.52
C ASP A 47 14.07 -7.47 7.95
N THR A 48 13.55 -8.58 8.46
CA THR A 48 12.17 -8.70 8.90
C THR A 48 12.06 -7.93 10.21
N PHE A 49 11.76 -6.64 10.09
CA PHE A 49 11.50 -5.78 11.23
C PHE A 49 10.18 -6.20 11.87
N GLN A 50 10.24 -6.55 13.16
CA GLN A 50 9.05 -6.95 13.90
C GLN A 50 8.37 -5.75 14.52
N LYS A 51 9.15 -4.74 14.94
CA LYS A 51 8.66 -3.56 15.64
C LYS A 51 9.35 -2.27 15.22
N ALA A 52 8.62 -1.17 15.30
CA ALA A 52 9.13 0.17 15.15
C ALA A 52 8.67 1.05 16.31
N ILE A 53 9.54 1.97 16.73
CA ILE A 53 9.22 3.02 17.70
C ILE A 53 9.39 4.36 17.00
N ILE A 54 8.29 5.12 16.86
CA ILE A 54 8.31 6.46 16.28
C ILE A 54 8.28 7.49 17.42
N PHE A 55 9.19 8.45 17.38
CA PHE A 55 9.26 9.56 18.33
C PHE A 55 8.63 10.82 17.73
N ILE A 56 7.69 11.42 18.46
CA ILE A 56 7.04 12.69 18.11
C ILE A 56 7.20 13.64 19.31
N GLY A 57 8.27 14.43 19.31
CA GLY A 57 8.65 15.22 20.48
C GLY A 57 8.96 14.32 21.68
N ASN A 58 8.16 14.41 22.74
CA ASN A 58 8.29 13.57 23.94
C ASN A 58 7.38 12.33 23.91
N GLU A 59 6.53 12.20 22.90
CA GLU A 59 5.65 11.05 22.74
C GLU A 59 6.34 9.96 21.92
N LYS A 60 5.99 8.70 22.23
CA LYS A 60 6.43 7.53 21.47
C LYS A 60 5.24 6.70 21.02
N ILE A 61 5.34 6.16 19.82
CA ILE A 61 4.35 5.24 19.24
C ILE A 61 5.08 3.92 18.95
N GLU A 62 4.63 2.84 19.55
CA GLU A 62 5.14 1.49 19.31
C GLU A 62 4.25 0.79 18.30
N ILE A 63 4.84 0.21 17.26
CA ILE A 63 4.15 -0.33 16.09
C ILE A 63 4.66 -1.74 15.83
N ASP A 64 3.76 -2.71 15.72
CA ASP A 64 4.07 -4.02 15.14
C ASP A 64 4.12 -3.88 13.62
N VAL A 65 5.31 -4.07 13.05
CA VAL A 65 5.62 -3.79 11.64
C VAL A 65 5.22 -5.00 10.80
N ASP A 66 4.52 -4.72 9.71
CA ASP A 66 4.28 -5.69 8.63
C ASP A 66 5.32 -5.51 7.53
N TYR A 67 5.57 -4.24 7.16
CA TYR A 67 6.56 -3.89 6.16
C TYR A 67 7.16 -2.52 6.45
N CYS A 68 8.46 -2.38 6.20
CA CYS A 68 9.17 -1.12 6.31
C CYS A 68 9.94 -0.84 5.02
N TYR A 69 9.87 0.39 4.54
CA TYR A 69 10.71 0.89 3.45
C TYR A 69 11.54 2.05 3.97
N ILE A 70 12.85 1.99 3.76
CA ILE A 70 13.80 3.00 4.21
C ILE A 70 14.38 3.67 2.97
N ASP A 71 14.29 4.99 2.93
CA ASP A 71 14.93 5.88 1.96
C ASP A 71 16.03 6.69 2.67
N ASP A 72 16.80 7.51 1.95
CA ASP A 72 17.98 8.22 2.46
C ASP A 72 17.73 9.06 3.73
N SER A 73 16.52 9.63 3.86
CA SER A 73 16.17 10.53 4.97
C SER A 73 14.83 10.23 5.63
N THR A 74 13.99 9.41 4.99
CA THR A 74 12.64 9.11 5.44
C THR A 74 12.39 7.63 5.46
N THR A 75 11.43 7.20 6.27
CA THR A 75 10.99 5.81 6.32
C THR A 75 9.48 5.73 6.29
N ARG A 76 8.97 4.76 5.53
CA ARG A 76 7.56 4.39 5.48
C ARG A 76 7.38 3.08 6.25
N ILE A 77 6.58 3.13 7.31
CA ILE A 77 6.27 1.98 8.16
C ILE A 77 4.80 1.62 7.95
N GLU A 78 4.55 0.39 7.56
CA GLU A 78 3.22 -0.19 7.48
C GLU A 78 3.03 -1.16 8.64
N SER A 79 2.00 -0.91 9.44
CA SER A 79 1.66 -1.74 10.58
C SER A 79 0.77 -2.90 10.16
N LYS A 80 0.76 -3.97 10.98
CA LYS A 80 -0.10 -5.15 10.73
C LYS A 80 -1.60 -4.86 10.70
N ASP A 81 -2.04 -3.76 11.29
CA ASP A 81 -3.44 -3.29 11.22
C ASP A 81 -3.73 -2.41 9.98
N GLY A 82 -2.76 -2.27 9.07
CA GLY A 82 -2.89 -1.54 7.81
C GLY A 82 -2.72 -0.03 7.90
N LYS A 83 -2.28 0.51 9.04
CA LYS A 83 -1.92 1.93 9.15
C LYS A 83 -0.54 2.17 8.55
N VAL A 84 -0.36 3.36 8.00
CA VAL A 84 0.90 3.76 7.35
C VAL A 84 1.41 5.03 8.02
N TYR A 85 2.69 5.02 8.37
CA TYR A 85 3.40 6.13 8.98
C TYR A 85 4.56 6.54 8.07
N LEU A 86 4.73 7.84 7.86
CA LEU A 86 5.84 8.42 7.12
C LEU A 86 6.52 9.45 8.02
N THR A 87 7.83 9.28 8.24
CA THR A 87 8.60 10.14 9.15
C THR A 87 10.08 10.13 8.76
N ASP A 88 10.84 11.11 9.25
CA ASP A 88 12.30 11.10 9.11
C ASP A 88 12.89 9.86 9.79
N ILE A 89 13.90 9.23 9.17
CA ILE A 89 14.55 8.03 9.72
C ILE A 89 15.13 8.25 11.12
N LYS A 90 15.63 9.47 11.40
CA LYS A 90 16.19 9.85 12.72
C LYS A 90 15.18 9.78 13.87
N ASN A 91 13.88 9.79 13.57
CA ASN A 91 12.81 9.75 14.56
C ASN A 91 12.30 8.32 14.79
N VAL A 92 12.96 7.31 14.23
CA VAL A 92 12.50 5.92 14.26
C VAL A 92 13.60 5.02 14.78
N VAL A 93 13.21 4.09 15.65
CA VAL A 93 14.03 2.91 15.98
C VAL A 93 13.32 1.69 15.42
N LEU A 94 13.99 0.98 14.51
CA LEU A 94 13.52 -0.28 13.92
C LEU A 94 14.16 -1.46 14.66
N ILE A 95 13.36 -2.47 14.99
CA ILE A 95 13.78 -3.65 15.73
C ILE A 95 13.48 -4.88 14.88
N SER A 96 14.53 -5.60 14.48
CA SER A 96 14.42 -6.87 13.73
C SER A 96 14.45 -8.07 14.67
N ASP A 97 13.84 -9.17 14.24
CA ASP A 97 13.81 -10.44 14.98
C ASP A 97 15.06 -11.30 14.71
N LYS A 98 16.07 -10.74 14.01
CA LYS A 98 17.35 -11.41 13.80
C LYS A 98 18.01 -11.59 15.16
N LYS A 99 17.89 -12.81 15.67
CA LYS A 99 18.63 -13.33 16.80
C LYS A 99 20.09 -13.34 16.40
N GLU A 100 20.83 -12.26 16.66
CA GLU A 100 22.29 -12.32 16.61
C GLU A 100 22.73 -13.34 17.65
N ILE A 101 23.06 -14.54 17.16
CA ILE A 101 23.73 -15.58 17.92
C ILE A 101 25.20 -15.12 17.97
N PHE A 102 25.57 -14.43 19.04
CA PHE A 102 26.96 -14.14 19.38
C PHE A 102 27.75 -15.43 19.63
#